data_AF-A0AAD7YQD9-F1
#
_entry.id   AF-A0AAD7YQD9-F1
#
_cell.length_a   1.000
_cell.length_b   1.000
_cell.length_c   1.000
_cell.angle_alpha   90.00
_cell.angle_beta   90.00
_cell.angle_gamma   90.00
#
_symmetry.space_group_name_H-M   'P 1'
#
loop_
_entity.id
_entity.type
_entity.pdbx_description
1 polymer ?
#
loop_
_entity_poly.entity_id
_entity_poly.type
_entity_poly.pdbx_seq_one_letter_code
_entity_poly.pdbx_strand_id
1 'polypeptide(L)'
;MQKASAQCCVRLLQKSAMSPGLEIWSMTLLISVARVCCTKVEYTPVVAVEGLKIKGLKENGFAKYLGVPYGIIDKGNPFGPMKPHPGSSDVFEATESKKCPQLENKVVVGTLDCLTVDIYVPTIGNQQDHFPVMATTVYRYVFSYSGGRNLMKKKYNLNSSGATHGDELGYLLNYNMLGDKPTPKDQIMIDRMTAIWANFAKFGNPIPKKTNLLPNLWELTTKEYHQYLDINSQLSMKRMPTHKRMAFWSLFYKLYGETK
;
A
#
# COMPACT_ATOMS: atom_id res chain seq x y z
N MET A 1 18.32 17.45 6.40
CA MET A 1 17.52 18.70 6.50
C MET A 1 17.04 19.01 7.94
N GLN A 2 17.78 18.60 8.98
CA GLN A 2 17.46 18.92 10.39
C GLN A 2 17.88 20.34 10.84
N LYS A 3 18.51 21.16 9.99
CA LYS A 3 18.90 22.53 10.37
C LYS A 3 17.74 23.55 10.27
N ALA A 4 16.74 23.33 9.42
CA ALA A 4 15.70 24.33 9.15
C ALA A 4 14.60 24.40 10.24
N SER A 5 14.23 23.26 10.83
CA SER A 5 13.17 23.21 11.87
C SER A 5 13.66 23.73 13.23
N ALA A 6 14.90 23.39 13.62
CA ALA A 6 15.51 23.93 14.84
C ALA A 6 15.78 25.44 14.75
N GLN A 7 16.12 25.96 13.55
CA GLN A 7 16.31 27.41 13.33
C GLN A 7 15.02 28.23 13.44
N CYS A 8 13.84 27.63 13.20
CA CYS A 8 12.57 28.32 13.39
C CYS A 8 12.28 28.57 14.88
N CYS A 9 12.59 27.58 15.74
CA CYS A 9 12.39 27.66 17.19
C CYS A 9 13.35 28.68 17.86
N VAL A 10 14.62 28.72 17.41
CA VAL A 10 15.61 29.66 17.96
C VAL A 10 15.38 31.10 17.49
N ARG A 11 14.94 31.33 16.23
CA ARG A 11 14.65 32.69 15.73
C ARG A 11 13.42 33.34 16.36
N LEU A 12 12.43 32.55 16.78
CA LEU A 12 11.26 33.06 17.50
C LEU A 12 11.60 33.49 18.93
N LEU A 13 12.52 32.77 19.60
CA LEU A 13 12.99 33.10 20.95
C LEU A 13 14.00 34.27 20.98
N GLN A 14 14.78 34.47 19.91
CA GLN A 14 15.76 35.58 19.85
C GLN A 14 15.16 36.93 19.44
N LYS A 15 13.96 36.98 18.84
CA LYS A 15 13.29 38.25 18.49
C LYS A 15 12.47 38.87 19.63
N SER A 16 12.32 38.20 20.78
CA SER A 16 11.59 38.73 21.94
C SER A 16 12.52 39.38 22.98
N ALA A 17 13.55 40.11 22.53
CA ALA A 17 14.35 40.96 23.40
C ALA A 17 13.53 42.20 23.81
N MET A 18 12.92 42.10 25.00
CA MET A 18 12.56 43.16 25.96
C MET A 18 12.01 44.48 25.41
N SER A 19 10.69 44.63 25.41
CA SER A 19 10.07 45.89 25.86
C SER A 19 9.38 45.64 27.22
N PRO A 20 9.47 46.57 28.19
CA PRO A 20 8.91 46.38 29.52
C PRO A 20 7.40 46.69 29.46
N GLY A 21 6.59 45.66 29.24
CA GLY A 21 5.13 45.82 29.22
C GLY A 21 4.34 44.57 28.79
N LEU A 22 4.87 43.37 29.00
CA LEU A 22 4.18 42.14 28.62
C LEU A 22 3.22 41.70 29.72
N GLU A 23 1.91 41.86 29.50
CA GLU A 23 0.88 41.42 30.44
C GLU A 23 0.88 39.89 30.60
N ILE A 24 0.46 39.42 31.78
CA ILE A 24 0.42 38.02 32.20
C ILE A 24 -0.35 37.13 31.18
N TRP A 25 -1.32 37.70 30.47
CA TRP A 25 -2.09 37.05 29.40
C TRP A 25 -1.27 36.68 28.16
N SER A 26 -0.21 37.43 27.85
CA SER A 26 0.68 37.13 26.72
C SER A 26 1.61 35.95 27.00
N MET A 27 2.00 35.74 28.26
CA MET A 27 2.82 34.59 28.66
C MET A 27 2.02 33.28 28.64
N THR A 28 0.76 33.28 29.08
CA THR A 28 -0.11 32.09 29.03
C THR A 28 -0.42 31.66 27.60
N LEU A 29 -0.61 32.61 26.66
CA LEU A 29 -0.78 32.33 25.24
C LEU A 29 0.49 31.71 24.62
N LEU A 30 1.67 32.22 24.96
CA LEU A 30 2.95 31.65 24.51
C LEU A 30 3.19 30.23 25.05
N ILE A 31 2.85 29.96 26.31
CA ILE A 31 2.99 28.62 26.91
C ILE A 31 2.01 27.62 26.28
N SER A 32 0.79 28.05 25.94
CA SER A 32 -0.21 27.19 25.29
C SER A 32 0.11 26.94 23.81
N VAL A 33 0.60 27.92 23.07
CA VAL A 33 1.09 27.73 21.68
C VAL A 33 2.34 26.86 21.64
N ALA A 34 3.26 26.99 22.61
CA ALA A 34 4.43 26.12 22.72
C ALA A 34 4.07 24.66 23.04
N ARG A 35 3.01 24.42 23.83
CA ARG A 35 2.49 23.06 24.09
C ARG A 35 1.80 22.44 22.88
N VAL A 36 1.11 23.24 22.06
CA VAL A 36 0.45 22.76 20.82
C VAL A 36 1.47 22.37 19.74
N CYS A 37 2.67 22.95 19.75
CA CYS A 37 3.71 22.72 18.73
C CYS A 37 4.63 21.50 18.97
N CYS A 38 4.45 20.72 20.04
CA CYS A 38 5.35 19.61 20.38
C CYS A 38 4.58 18.33 20.70
N THR A 39 3.87 17.77 19.72
CA THR A 39 3.54 16.34 19.76
C THR A 39 4.86 15.57 19.71
N LYS A 40 5.19 14.84 20.77
CA LYS A 40 6.38 13.97 20.78
C LYS A 40 6.15 12.85 19.76
N VAL A 41 6.93 12.87 18.68
CA VAL A 41 6.99 11.75 17.73
C VAL A 41 7.63 10.56 18.47
N GLU A 42 6.89 9.46 18.58
CA GLU A 42 7.38 8.23 19.19
C GLU A 42 7.98 7.31 18.10
N TYR A 43 9.14 6.73 18.38
CA TYR A 43 9.86 5.86 17.45
C TYR A 43 9.83 4.41 17.90
N THR A 44 9.97 3.49 16.95
CA THR A 44 10.17 2.06 17.25
C THR A 44 11.59 1.80 17.74
N PRO A 45 11.87 0.67 18.41
CA PRO A 45 13.24 0.16 18.48
C PRO A 45 13.77 -0.15 17.07
N VAL A 46 15.09 -0.25 16.95
CA VAL A 46 15.73 -0.69 15.71
C VAL A 46 15.48 -2.17 15.52
N VAL A 47 15.01 -2.56 14.34
CA VAL A 47 14.75 -3.95 13.95
C VAL A 47 15.67 -4.32 12.79
N ALA A 48 16.25 -5.51 12.82
CA ALA A 48 17.04 -6.03 11.70
C ALA A 48 16.19 -6.97 10.85
N VAL A 49 16.12 -6.72 9.54
CA VAL A 49 15.41 -7.54 8.55
C VAL A 49 16.36 -7.82 7.40
N GLU A 50 16.74 -9.09 7.21
CA GLU A 50 17.58 -9.56 6.09
C GLU A 50 18.82 -8.68 5.82
N GLY A 51 19.52 -8.25 6.89
CA GLY A 51 20.73 -7.42 6.77
C GLY A 51 20.49 -5.92 6.62
N LEU A 52 19.25 -5.45 6.74
CA LEU A 52 18.90 -4.03 6.86
C LEU A 52 18.44 -3.72 8.28
N LYS A 53 18.99 -2.67 8.91
CA LYS A 53 18.48 -2.14 10.18
C LYS A 53 17.48 -1.04 9.90
N ILE A 54 16.26 -1.16 10.41
CA ILE A 54 15.19 -0.18 10.20
C ILE A 54 14.68 0.39 11.53
N LYS A 55 14.31 1.66 11.50
CA LYS A 55 13.66 2.35 12.62
C LYS A 55 12.44 3.10 12.10
N GLY A 56 11.28 2.85 12.70
CA GLY A 56 10.00 3.37 12.28
C GLY A 56 9.38 4.32 13.30
N LEU A 57 8.09 4.60 13.10
CA LEU A 57 7.26 5.44 13.95
C LEU A 57 6.27 4.58 14.74
N LYS A 58 5.88 5.04 15.93
CA LYS A 58 4.73 4.51 16.65
C LYS A 58 3.60 5.52 16.62
N GLU A 59 2.43 5.08 16.17
CA GLU A 59 1.26 5.95 16.07
C GLU A 59 -0.02 5.11 16.09
N ASN A 60 -1.01 5.54 16.88
CA ASN A 60 -2.36 4.96 16.95
C ASN A 60 -2.38 3.43 17.22
N GLY A 61 -1.47 2.93 18.06
CA GLY A 61 -1.39 1.49 18.38
C GLY A 61 -0.73 0.63 17.30
N PHE A 62 0.03 1.24 16.38
CA PHE A 62 0.82 0.55 15.37
C PHE A 62 2.27 1.01 15.39
N ALA A 63 3.19 0.07 15.15
CA ALA A 63 4.53 0.36 14.66
C ALA A 63 4.47 0.44 13.13
N LYS A 64 4.92 1.56 12.57
CA LYS A 64 4.91 1.89 11.14
C LYS A 64 6.34 1.99 10.63
N TYR A 65 6.69 1.24 9.61
CA TYR A 65 7.97 1.32 8.91
C TYR A 65 7.69 1.67 7.45
N LEU A 66 7.86 2.94 7.10
CA LEU A 66 7.50 3.48 5.79
C LEU A 66 8.72 3.57 4.88
N GLY A 67 8.56 3.22 3.60
CA GLY A 67 9.60 3.37 2.60
C GLY A 67 10.76 2.37 2.74
N VAL A 68 10.55 1.22 3.39
CA VAL A 68 11.60 0.20 3.59
C VAL A 68 12.01 -0.37 2.22
N PRO A 69 13.28 -0.25 1.79
CA PRO A 69 13.69 -0.71 0.47
C PRO A 69 13.77 -2.23 0.41
N TYR A 70 13.15 -2.81 -0.62
CA TYR A 70 13.28 -4.25 -0.93
C TYR A 70 14.08 -4.51 -2.22
N GLY A 71 14.30 -3.48 -3.03
CA GLY A 71 15.04 -3.58 -4.27
C GLY A 71 15.73 -2.28 -4.68
N ILE A 72 16.62 -2.39 -5.65
CA ILE A 72 17.28 -1.28 -6.32
C ILE A 72 16.96 -1.30 -7.82
N ILE A 73 16.92 -0.11 -8.42
CA ILE A 73 16.71 0.09 -9.85
C ILE A 73 18.03 0.49 -10.49
N ASP A 74 18.31 -0.07 -11.66
CA ASP A 74 19.37 0.43 -12.53
C ASP A 74 18.87 1.70 -13.23
N LYS A 75 19.44 2.86 -12.89
CA LYS A 75 19.05 4.14 -13.50
C LYS A 75 19.42 4.23 -14.99
N GLY A 76 20.40 3.44 -15.44
CA GLY A 76 20.74 3.31 -16.86
C GLY A 76 19.77 2.42 -17.62
N ASN A 77 19.06 1.51 -16.93
CA ASN A 77 18.02 0.66 -17.49
C ASN A 77 16.86 0.48 -16.49
N PRO A 78 16.00 1.52 -16.30
CA PRO A 78 14.95 1.50 -15.29
C PRO A 78 13.83 0.49 -15.59
N PHE A 79 13.82 -0.07 -16.80
CA PHE A 79 12.89 -1.13 -17.23
C PHE A 79 13.50 -2.53 -17.13
N GLY A 80 14.77 -2.64 -16.73
CA GLY A 80 15.44 -3.90 -16.48
C GLY A 80 14.88 -4.63 -15.25
N PRO A 81 15.31 -5.87 -15.02
CA PRO A 81 14.94 -6.61 -13.82
C PRO A 81 15.43 -5.88 -12.57
N MET A 82 14.59 -5.84 -11.52
CA MET A 82 15.01 -5.37 -10.21
C MET A 82 16.07 -6.30 -9.61
N LYS A 83 17.04 -5.69 -8.90
CA LYS A 83 17.97 -6.41 -8.03
C LYS A 83 17.52 -6.25 -6.57
N PRO A 84 17.60 -7.30 -5.72
CA PRO A 84 17.35 -7.17 -4.28
C PRO A 84 18.22 -6.07 -3.65
N HIS A 85 17.69 -5.42 -2.62
CA HIS A 85 18.47 -4.42 -1.87
C HIS A 85 19.65 -5.11 -1.15
N PRO A 86 20.89 -4.60 -1.23
CA PRO A 86 22.08 -5.28 -0.71
C PRO A 86 22.20 -5.29 0.83
N GLY A 87 21.17 -4.85 1.55
CA GLY A 87 21.26 -4.54 2.99
C GLY A 87 22.09 -3.29 3.29
N SER A 88 22.20 -2.93 4.57
CA SER A 88 23.08 -1.87 5.06
C SER A 88 23.33 -2.03 6.55
N SER A 89 24.56 -1.73 6.99
CA SER A 89 24.92 -1.66 8.42
C SER A 89 24.27 -0.48 9.14
N ASP A 90 23.95 0.57 8.39
CA ASP A 90 23.38 1.82 8.89
C ASP A 90 21.89 1.64 9.19
N VAL A 91 21.40 2.40 10.16
CA VAL A 91 19.97 2.42 10.48
C VAL A 91 19.24 3.25 9.43
N PHE A 92 18.35 2.60 8.70
CA PHE A 92 17.42 3.24 7.79
C PHE A 92 16.21 3.80 8.56
N GLU A 93 16.03 5.11 8.49
CA GLU A 93 14.87 5.80 9.06
C GLU A 93 13.64 5.60 8.15
N ALA A 94 12.81 4.65 8.51
CA ALA A 94 11.62 4.22 7.78
C ALA A 94 10.41 5.09 8.16
N THR A 95 10.48 6.39 7.87
CA THR A 95 9.49 7.38 8.31
C THR A 95 8.69 8.01 7.17
N GLU A 96 9.05 7.75 5.92
CA GLU A 96 8.43 8.36 4.74
C GLU A 96 8.17 7.33 3.62
N SER A 97 6.95 7.29 3.11
CA SER A 97 6.58 6.44 1.96
C SER A 97 7.10 7.04 0.66
N LYS A 98 7.53 6.17 -0.28
CA LYS A 98 7.93 6.60 -1.63
C LYS A 98 6.90 6.16 -2.66
N LYS A 99 6.54 7.07 -3.57
CA LYS A 99 5.67 6.80 -4.72
C LYS A 99 6.52 6.59 -5.96
N CYS A 100 6.18 5.58 -6.76
CA CYS A 100 6.72 5.45 -8.11
C CYS A 100 6.21 6.57 -9.03
N PRO A 101 6.95 6.89 -10.10
CA PRO A 101 6.58 7.97 -11.01
C PRO A 101 5.19 7.72 -11.60
N GLN A 102 4.26 8.64 -11.32
CA GLN A 102 2.88 8.56 -11.77
C GLN A 102 2.26 9.95 -11.92
N LEU A 103 1.10 10.02 -12.59
CA LEU A 103 0.35 11.26 -12.75
C LEU A 103 -0.63 11.43 -11.59
N GLU A 104 -0.48 12.51 -10.83
CA GLU A 104 -1.40 12.93 -9.78
C GLU A 104 -1.85 14.37 -10.10
N ASN A 105 -3.17 14.57 -10.31
CA ASN A 105 -3.72 15.86 -10.74
C ASN A 105 -3.02 16.47 -11.98
N LYS A 106 -2.68 15.63 -12.96
CA LYS A 106 -1.93 15.98 -14.18
C LYS A 106 -0.48 16.44 -13.95
N VAL A 107 0.04 16.31 -12.73
CA VAL A 107 1.45 16.57 -12.41
C VAL A 107 2.16 15.23 -12.23
N VAL A 108 3.38 15.13 -12.76
CA VAL A 108 4.23 13.96 -12.53
C VAL A 108 4.78 14.05 -11.10
N VAL A 109 4.46 13.05 -10.29
CA VAL A 109 4.93 12.91 -8.90
C VAL A 109 5.67 11.58 -8.72
N GLY A 110 6.47 11.48 -7.66
CA GLY A 110 7.22 10.27 -7.33
C GLY A 110 8.66 10.29 -7.80
N THR A 111 9.37 9.19 -7.54
CA THR A 111 10.80 9.01 -7.85
C THR A 111 11.04 7.65 -8.48
N LEU A 112 12.07 7.51 -9.32
CA LEU A 112 12.48 6.20 -9.82
C LEU A 112 12.89 5.27 -8.66
N ASP A 113 13.50 5.78 -7.59
CA ASP A 113 13.91 4.98 -6.43
C ASP A 113 12.73 4.66 -5.49
N CYS A 114 11.73 3.93 -6.02
CA CYS A 114 10.43 3.68 -5.36
C CYS A 114 10.17 2.21 -5.00
N LEU A 115 11.15 1.31 -5.14
CA LEU A 115 11.02 -0.10 -4.76
C LEU A 115 11.09 -0.28 -3.25
N THR A 116 10.06 0.25 -2.59
CA THR A 116 9.92 0.30 -1.14
C THR A 116 8.58 -0.28 -0.71
N VAL A 117 8.53 -0.80 0.51
CA VAL A 117 7.32 -1.31 1.16
C VAL A 117 7.05 -0.54 2.45
N ASP A 118 5.78 -0.34 2.74
CA ASP A 118 5.32 0.19 4.03
C ASP A 118 4.81 -0.97 4.88
N ILE A 119 5.33 -1.12 6.10
CA ILE A 119 5.02 -2.20 7.02
C ILE A 119 4.29 -1.62 8.23
N TYR A 120 3.13 -2.20 8.56
CA TYR A 120 2.32 -1.82 9.71
C TYR A 120 2.18 -3.02 10.62
N VAL A 121 2.63 -2.90 11.86
CA VAL A 121 2.56 -3.95 12.88
C VAL A 121 1.69 -3.44 14.02
N PRO A 122 0.53 -4.07 14.30
CA PRO A 122 -0.25 -3.74 15.49
C PRO A 122 0.62 -3.91 16.74
N THR A 123 0.64 -2.90 17.62
CA THR A 123 1.27 -3.01 18.94
C THR A 123 0.29 -3.50 20.01
N ILE A 124 -0.92 -3.89 19.60
CA ILE A 124 -1.99 -4.40 20.46
C ILE A 124 -1.96 -5.93 20.34
N GLY A 125 -1.44 -6.61 21.36
CA GLY A 125 -1.27 -8.07 21.39
C GLY A 125 -0.01 -8.48 22.15
N ASN A 126 0.08 -9.73 22.62
CA ASN A 126 1.31 -10.24 23.24
C ASN A 126 2.35 -10.53 22.15
N GLN A 127 3.65 -10.34 22.43
CA GLN A 127 4.74 -10.65 21.49
C GLN A 127 4.74 -12.12 21.01
N GLN A 128 4.06 -13.02 21.72
CA GLN A 128 3.87 -14.43 21.34
C GLN A 128 2.80 -14.66 20.27
N ASP A 129 1.91 -13.70 20.02
CA ASP A 129 0.90 -13.81 18.97
C ASP A 129 1.61 -13.69 17.62
N HIS A 130 2.02 -14.84 17.07
CA HIS A 130 2.53 -14.93 15.71
C HIS A 130 1.39 -14.51 14.77
N PHE A 131 1.40 -13.24 14.36
CA PHE A 131 0.65 -12.84 13.17
C PHE A 131 1.24 -13.62 11.99
N PRO A 132 0.47 -14.46 11.29
CA PRO A 132 1.00 -15.27 10.20
C PRO A 132 1.58 -14.34 9.12
N VAL A 133 2.90 -14.34 8.99
CA VAL A 133 3.60 -13.67 7.88
C VAL A 133 3.41 -14.56 6.64
N MET A 134 2.38 -14.24 5.87
CA MET A 134 1.90 -14.94 4.67
C MET A 134 2.82 -14.77 3.46
N ALA A 135 4.13 -15.03 3.59
CA ALA A 135 5.10 -14.77 2.51
C ALA A 135 5.38 -15.98 1.58
N THR A 136 4.96 -17.20 1.93
CA THR A 136 5.31 -18.41 1.15
C THR A 136 4.26 -18.83 0.13
N THR A 137 2.99 -18.46 0.32
CA THR A 137 1.87 -18.83 -0.57
C THR A 137 1.29 -17.61 -1.26
N VAL A 138 1.44 -17.54 -2.58
CA VAL A 138 0.90 -16.44 -3.39
C VAL A 138 -0.32 -16.90 -4.18
N TYR A 139 -1.44 -16.23 -3.95
CA TYR A 139 -2.66 -16.37 -4.74
C TYR A 139 -2.81 -15.15 -5.66
N ARG A 140 -3.05 -15.38 -6.95
CA ARG A 140 -3.22 -14.33 -7.94
C ARG A 140 -4.67 -14.28 -8.40
N TYR A 141 -5.22 -13.09 -8.62
CA TYR A 141 -6.54 -12.91 -9.24
C TYR A 141 -6.54 -11.84 -10.34
N VAL A 142 -7.58 -11.89 -11.17
CA VAL A 142 -8.02 -10.78 -12.00
C VAL A 142 -9.48 -10.53 -11.65
N PHE A 143 -9.80 -9.32 -11.22
CA PHE A 143 -11.18 -8.91 -11.04
C PHE A 143 -11.72 -8.38 -12.37
N SER A 144 -12.68 -9.08 -12.96
CA SER A 144 -13.27 -8.75 -14.27
C SER A 144 -14.78 -8.53 -14.22
N TYR A 145 -15.40 -8.68 -13.04
CA TYR A 145 -16.81 -8.41 -12.83
C TYR A 145 -17.15 -6.92 -13.00
N SER A 146 -18.13 -6.63 -13.86
CA SER A 146 -18.70 -5.29 -14.03
C SER A 146 -20.16 -5.30 -13.62
N GLY A 147 -20.42 -4.81 -12.41
CA GLY A 147 -21.74 -4.69 -11.80
C GLY A 147 -22.01 -3.29 -11.24
N GLY A 148 -23.04 -3.18 -10.40
CA GLY A 148 -23.52 -1.88 -9.88
C GLY A 148 -22.63 -1.26 -8.81
N ARG A 149 -21.67 -2.02 -8.27
CA ARG A 149 -20.79 -1.58 -7.17
C ARG A 149 -19.33 -1.38 -7.56
N ASN A 150 -19.05 -1.29 -8.86
CA ASN A 150 -17.74 -0.90 -9.37
C ASN A 150 -17.40 0.52 -8.91
N LEU A 151 -16.59 0.62 -7.85
CA LEU A 151 -16.36 1.85 -7.09
C LEU A 151 -15.80 2.98 -7.95
N MET A 152 -14.78 2.68 -8.76
CA MET A 152 -14.06 3.70 -9.52
C MET A 152 -14.88 4.14 -10.71
N LYS A 153 -15.62 3.22 -11.34
CA LYS A 153 -16.61 3.58 -12.36
C LYS A 153 -17.67 4.52 -11.81
N LYS A 154 -18.19 4.27 -10.62
CA LYS A 154 -19.20 5.15 -10.00
C LYS A 154 -18.61 6.49 -9.57
N LYS A 155 -17.44 6.47 -8.92
CA LYS A 155 -16.74 7.67 -8.43
C LYS A 155 -16.40 8.66 -9.54
N TYR A 156 -15.99 8.16 -10.70
CA TYR A 156 -15.55 8.97 -11.84
C TYR A 156 -16.53 8.99 -13.01
N ASN A 157 -17.75 8.47 -12.82
CA ASN A 157 -18.78 8.37 -13.85
C ASN A 157 -18.27 7.76 -15.18
N LEU A 158 -17.52 6.66 -15.08
CA LEU A 158 -16.87 6.02 -16.22
C LEU A 158 -17.81 5.02 -16.89
N ASN A 159 -18.00 5.20 -18.20
CA ASN A 159 -18.73 4.26 -19.04
C ASN A 159 -17.78 3.36 -19.84
N SER A 160 -16.96 2.58 -19.14
CA SER A 160 -16.06 1.59 -19.76
C SER A 160 -16.67 0.18 -19.73
N SER A 161 -16.25 -0.65 -20.68
CA SER A 161 -16.53 -2.09 -20.64
C SER A 161 -15.63 -2.78 -19.60
N GLY A 162 -16.20 -3.72 -18.85
CA GLY A 162 -15.48 -4.46 -17.81
C GLY A 162 -15.22 -3.66 -16.53
N ALA A 163 -14.36 -4.23 -15.68
CA ALA A 163 -13.88 -3.60 -14.45
C ALA A 163 -12.64 -2.73 -14.70
N THR A 164 -12.54 -1.66 -13.92
CA THR A 164 -11.38 -0.76 -13.85
C THR A 164 -10.60 -1.00 -12.55
N HIS A 165 -9.37 -0.49 -12.50
CA HIS A 165 -8.51 -0.65 -11.32
C HIS A 165 -9.18 -0.06 -10.07
N GLY A 166 -9.34 -0.88 -9.02
CA GLY A 166 -9.93 -0.48 -7.74
C GLY A 166 -11.45 -0.67 -7.65
N ASP A 167 -12.11 -1.16 -8.70
CA ASP A 167 -13.56 -1.40 -8.67
C ASP A 167 -13.98 -2.49 -7.68
N GLU A 168 -13.12 -3.48 -7.45
CA GLU A 168 -13.36 -4.59 -6.53
C GLU A 168 -13.58 -4.13 -5.10
N LEU A 169 -13.05 -2.96 -4.74
CA LEU A 169 -13.17 -2.39 -3.40
C LEU A 169 -14.63 -2.12 -3.01
N GLY A 170 -15.50 -1.81 -3.98
CA GLY A 170 -16.94 -1.62 -3.70
C GLY A 170 -17.70 -2.91 -3.37
N TYR A 171 -17.06 -4.07 -3.57
CA TYR A 171 -17.58 -5.39 -3.19
C TYR A 171 -16.96 -5.93 -1.89
N LEU A 172 -15.87 -5.32 -1.41
CA LEU A 172 -15.23 -5.65 -0.13
C LEU A 172 -15.63 -4.68 0.98
N LEU A 173 -15.76 -3.40 0.64
CA LEU A 173 -15.99 -2.31 1.58
C LEU A 173 -17.26 -1.55 1.17
N ASN A 174 -18.00 -1.07 2.18
CA ASN A 174 -19.15 -0.22 1.94
C ASN A 174 -18.73 1.25 1.86
N TYR A 175 -19.05 1.90 0.75
CA TYR A 175 -18.81 3.33 0.55
C TYR A 175 -20.16 4.04 0.38
N ASN A 176 -20.34 5.20 1.01
CA ASN A 176 -21.60 5.96 0.99
C ASN A 176 -22.13 6.21 -0.44
N MET A 177 -21.24 6.41 -1.41
CA MET A 177 -21.63 6.62 -2.81
C MET A 177 -22.22 5.40 -3.51
N LEU A 178 -22.06 4.18 -2.99
CA LEU A 178 -22.53 2.95 -3.61
C LEU A 178 -24.03 2.71 -3.38
N GLY A 179 -24.64 3.37 -2.39
CA GLY A 179 -26.01 3.14 -1.96
C GLY A 179 -26.18 1.84 -1.18
N ASP A 180 -27.28 1.75 -0.42
CA ASP A 180 -27.46 0.71 0.60
C ASP A 180 -27.96 -0.63 0.06
N LYS A 181 -28.60 -0.64 -1.12
CA LYS A 181 -29.26 -1.83 -1.68
C LYS A 181 -28.50 -2.36 -2.90
N PRO A 182 -27.64 -3.38 -2.74
CA PRO A 182 -27.01 -4.04 -3.87
C PRO A 182 -28.04 -4.81 -4.71
N THR A 183 -27.76 -4.98 -6.01
CA THR A 183 -28.55 -5.91 -6.84
C THR A 183 -28.30 -7.36 -6.38
N PRO A 184 -29.20 -8.32 -6.68
CA PRO A 184 -28.98 -9.73 -6.30
C PRO A 184 -27.66 -10.30 -6.82
N LYS A 185 -27.22 -9.89 -8.03
CA LYS A 185 -25.94 -10.32 -8.61
C LYS A 185 -24.76 -9.70 -7.86
N ASP A 186 -24.86 -8.42 -7.50
CA ASP A 186 -23.83 -7.73 -6.73
C ASP A 186 -23.75 -8.28 -5.31
N GLN A 187 -24.87 -8.67 -4.70
CA GLN A 187 -24.88 -9.33 -3.39
C GLN A 187 -24.12 -10.65 -3.43
N ILE A 188 -24.32 -11.49 -4.45
CA ILE A 188 -23.54 -12.72 -4.63
C ILE A 188 -22.04 -12.41 -4.75
N MET A 189 -21.68 -11.33 -5.46
CA MET A 189 -20.28 -10.93 -5.57
C MET A 189 -19.71 -10.42 -4.24
N ILE A 190 -20.47 -9.64 -3.46
CA ILE A 190 -20.10 -9.21 -2.10
C ILE A 190 -19.86 -10.44 -1.22
N ASP A 191 -20.79 -11.40 -1.23
CA ASP A 191 -20.69 -12.61 -0.41
C ASP A 191 -19.44 -13.43 -0.80
N ARG A 192 -19.15 -13.56 -2.10
CA ARG A 192 -17.93 -14.22 -2.60
C ARG A 192 -16.67 -13.50 -2.15
N MET A 193 -16.58 -12.20 -2.40
CA MET A 193 -15.39 -11.39 -2.10
C MET A 193 -15.12 -11.37 -0.60
N THR A 194 -16.12 -11.10 0.22
CA THR A 194 -15.98 -11.08 1.68
C THR A 194 -15.61 -12.46 2.24
N ALA A 195 -16.22 -13.55 1.76
CA ALA A 195 -15.87 -14.90 2.18
C ALA A 195 -14.42 -15.28 1.81
N ILE A 196 -14.00 -15.01 0.57
CA ILE A 196 -12.64 -15.28 0.09
C ILE A 196 -11.61 -14.54 0.96
N TRP A 197 -11.78 -13.24 1.16
CA TRP A 197 -10.82 -12.43 1.93
C TRP A 197 -10.81 -12.83 3.41
N ALA A 198 -11.98 -13.09 4.01
CA ALA A 198 -12.06 -13.55 5.39
C ALA A 198 -11.40 -14.93 5.59
N ASN A 199 -11.61 -15.87 4.66
CA ASN A 199 -10.97 -17.19 4.70
C ASN A 199 -9.45 -17.07 4.57
N PHE A 200 -8.96 -16.22 3.66
CA PHE A 200 -7.53 -15.98 3.53
C PHE A 200 -6.93 -15.40 4.81
N ALA A 201 -7.57 -14.39 5.41
CA ALA A 201 -7.11 -13.79 6.66
C ALA A 201 -7.11 -14.80 7.82
N LYS A 202 -8.10 -15.71 7.88
CA LYS A 202 -8.27 -16.66 8.97
C LYS A 202 -7.41 -17.93 8.83
N PHE A 203 -7.26 -18.43 7.61
CA PHE A 203 -6.70 -19.77 7.34
C PHE A 203 -5.48 -19.76 6.41
N GLY A 204 -5.14 -18.62 5.82
CA GLY A 204 -4.13 -18.52 4.76
C GLY A 204 -4.53 -19.13 3.41
N ASN A 205 -5.71 -19.75 3.32
CA ASN A 205 -6.27 -20.31 2.09
C ASN A 205 -7.62 -19.62 1.77
N PRO A 206 -7.76 -18.93 0.62
CA PRO A 206 -8.98 -18.18 0.30
C PRO A 206 -10.22 -19.06 0.06
N ILE A 207 -10.04 -20.30 -0.42
CA ILE A 207 -11.13 -21.23 -0.70
C ILE A 207 -10.74 -22.61 -0.15
N PRO A 208 -10.84 -22.84 1.17
CA PRO A 208 -10.41 -24.08 1.80
C PRO A 208 -11.31 -25.27 1.45
N LYS A 209 -12.57 -25.02 1.09
CA LYS A 209 -13.54 -26.04 0.68
C LYS A 209 -14.49 -25.48 -0.38
N LYS A 210 -14.87 -26.34 -1.34
CA LYS A 210 -15.89 -26.00 -2.35
C LYS A 210 -17.26 -25.82 -1.69
N THR A 211 -17.97 -24.78 -2.09
CA THR A 211 -19.36 -24.50 -1.70
C THR A 211 -20.16 -24.05 -2.92
N ASN A 212 -21.48 -23.92 -2.79
CA ASN A 212 -22.30 -23.35 -3.87
C ASN A 212 -21.89 -21.91 -4.21
N LEU A 213 -21.40 -21.16 -3.21
CA LEU A 213 -20.91 -19.80 -3.39
C LEU A 213 -19.53 -19.76 -4.06
N LEU A 214 -18.65 -20.69 -3.67
CA LEU A 214 -17.26 -20.82 -4.11
C LEU A 214 -16.99 -22.22 -4.70
N PRO A 215 -17.42 -22.48 -5.94
CA PRO A 215 -17.41 -23.84 -6.50
C PRO A 215 -16.02 -24.32 -6.96
N ASN A 216 -15.09 -23.38 -7.19
CA ASN A 216 -13.76 -23.66 -7.70
C ASN A 216 -12.72 -23.36 -6.62
N LEU A 217 -11.84 -24.33 -6.35
CA LEU A 217 -10.71 -24.11 -5.44
C LEU A 217 -9.76 -23.11 -6.09
N TRP A 218 -9.13 -22.28 -5.26
CA TRP A 218 -8.15 -21.31 -5.71
C TRP A 218 -6.76 -21.97 -5.68
N GLU A 219 -6.18 -22.20 -6.86
CA GLU A 219 -4.84 -22.80 -6.97
C GLU A 219 -3.75 -21.75 -6.73
N LEU A 220 -2.62 -22.18 -6.16
CA LEU A 220 -1.46 -21.33 -5.94
C LEU A 220 -0.86 -20.88 -7.27
N THR A 221 -0.38 -19.63 -7.31
CA THR A 221 0.35 -19.17 -8.49
C THR A 221 1.78 -19.71 -8.44
N THR A 222 2.26 -20.23 -9.57
CA THR A 222 3.65 -20.67 -9.75
C THR A 222 4.35 -19.76 -10.74
N LYS A 223 5.69 -19.78 -10.74
CA LYS A 223 6.50 -18.98 -11.68
C LYS A 223 6.28 -19.43 -13.13
N GLU A 224 5.95 -20.70 -13.34
CA GLU A 224 5.81 -21.32 -14.67
C GLU A 224 4.42 -21.08 -15.26
N TYR A 225 3.37 -21.28 -14.46
CA TYR A 225 2.00 -21.31 -14.98
C TYR A 225 1.24 -20.02 -14.74
N HIS A 226 1.70 -19.17 -13.81
CA HIS A 226 1.08 -17.89 -13.46
C HIS A 226 -0.45 -17.97 -13.35
N GLN A 227 -0.93 -19.04 -12.72
CA GLN A 227 -2.35 -19.31 -12.53
C GLN A 227 -2.97 -18.16 -11.73
N TYR A 228 -4.22 -17.83 -12.07
CA TYR A 228 -4.99 -16.83 -11.35
C TYR A 228 -6.47 -17.17 -11.34
N LEU A 229 -7.17 -16.72 -10.30
CA LEU A 229 -8.63 -16.77 -10.26
C LEU A 229 -9.20 -15.56 -10.99
N ASP A 230 -9.99 -15.78 -12.04
CA ASP A 230 -10.81 -14.76 -12.66
C ASP A 230 -12.10 -14.60 -11.85
N ILE A 231 -12.21 -13.46 -11.19
CA ILE A 231 -13.37 -13.10 -10.38
C ILE A 231 -14.35 -12.34 -11.27
N ASN A 232 -15.28 -13.10 -11.84
CA ASN A 232 -16.42 -12.62 -12.60
C ASN A 232 -17.73 -13.20 -12.04
N SER A 233 -18.85 -13.01 -12.75
CA SER A 233 -20.15 -13.63 -12.45
C SER A 233 -20.03 -15.14 -12.22
N GLN A 234 -19.09 -15.80 -12.90
CA GLN A 234 -18.61 -17.14 -12.59
C GLN A 234 -17.13 -17.08 -12.21
N LEU A 235 -16.77 -17.68 -11.07
CA LEU A 235 -15.38 -17.83 -10.66
C LEU A 235 -14.71 -18.87 -11.55
N SER A 236 -13.56 -18.57 -12.13
CA SER A 236 -12.86 -19.54 -12.98
C SER A 236 -11.34 -19.44 -12.84
N MET A 237 -10.67 -20.58 -12.71
CA MET A 237 -9.21 -20.62 -12.75
C MET A 237 -8.74 -20.44 -14.19
N LYS A 238 -7.82 -19.50 -14.40
CA LYS A 238 -7.21 -19.18 -15.68
C LYS A 238 -5.68 -19.12 -15.53
N ARG A 239 -4.98 -19.03 -16.66
CA ARG A 239 -3.52 -18.98 -16.73
C ARG A 239 -3.06 -17.81 -17.57
N MET A 240 -1.88 -17.28 -17.27
CA MET A 240 -1.20 -16.24 -18.05
C MET A 240 -2.09 -15.02 -18.37
N PRO A 241 -2.40 -14.17 -17.37
CA PRO A 241 -3.27 -13.03 -17.58
C PRO A 241 -2.67 -12.10 -18.62
N THR A 242 -3.46 -11.68 -19.60
CA THR A 242 -3.04 -10.78 -20.68
C THR A 242 -1.83 -11.29 -21.49
N HIS A 243 -1.68 -12.61 -21.65
CA HIS A 243 -0.56 -13.25 -22.38
C HIS A 243 -0.19 -12.56 -23.70
N LYS A 244 -1.18 -12.21 -24.54
CA LYS A 244 -0.92 -11.50 -25.82
C LYS A 244 -0.20 -10.16 -25.62
N ARG A 245 -0.63 -9.38 -24.62
CA ARG A 245 -0.01 -8.08 -24.28
C ARG A 245 1.40 -8.29 -23.73
N MET A 246 1.58 -9.27 -22.84
CA MET A 246 2.90 -9.59 -22.28
C MET A 246 3.87 -10.10 -23.36
N ALA A 247 3.41 -10.95 -24.27
CA ALA A 247 4.19 -11.42 -25.42
C ALA A 247 4.58 -10.27 -26.36
N PHE A 248 3.66 -9.34 -26.63
CA PHE A 248 3.95 -8.14 -27.40
C PHE A 248 5.07 -7.31 -26.76
N TRP A 249 4.95 -6.97 -25.46
CA TRP A 249 5.98 -6.17 -24.78
C TRP A 249 7.30 -6.93 -24.70
N SER A 250 7.28 -8.22 -24.39
CA SER A 250 8.49 -9.06 -24.38
C SER A 250 9.20 -9.05 -25.73
N LEU A 251 8.45 -9.19 -26.83
CA LEU A 251 9.00 -9.11 -28.18
C LEU A 251 9.51 -7.71 -28.52
N PHE A 252 8.73 -6.67 -28.20
CA PHE A 252 9.10 -5.28 -28.44
C PHE A 252 10.43 -4.94 -27.74
N TYR A 253 10.57 -5.29 -26.46
CA TYR A 253 11.83 -5.08 -25.73
C TYR A 253 12.98 -5.93 -26.27
N LYS A 254 12.73 -7.17 -26.70
CA LYS A 254 13.76 -8.00 -27.32
C LYS A 254 14.29 -7.39 -28.63
N LEU A 255 13.42 -6.78 -29.42
CA LEU A 255 13.77 -6.22 -30.73
C LEU A 255 14.32 -4.79 -30.65
N TYR A 256 13.82 -3.99 -29.71
CA TYR A 256 14.06 -2.54 -29.68
C TYR A 256 14.56 -2.03 -28.33
N GLY A 257 14.69 -2.88 -27.30
CA GLY A 257 15.10 -2.48 -25.95
C GLY A 257 16.60 -2.29 -25.78
N GLU A 258 17.42 -2.83 -26.69
CA GLU A 258 18.86 -2.53 -26.78
C GLU A 258 19.11 -1.39 -27.77
N THR A 259 18.69 -0.18 -27.40
CA THR A 259 19.21 1.03 -28.05
C THR A 259 20.06 1.79 -27.04
N LYS A 260 21.39 1.54 -27.16
CA LYS A 260 22.56 2.31 -26.71
C LYS A 260 22.48 3.10 -25.40
#